data_AF-A0A851IPD6-F1
#
_entry.id   AF-A0A851IPD6-F1
#
_cell.length_a   1.000
_cell.length_b   1.000
_cell.length_c   1.000
_cell.angle_alpha   90.00
_cell.angle_beta   90.00
_cell.angle_gamma   90.00
#
_symmetry.space_group_name_H-M   'P 1'
#
loop_
_entity.id
_entity.type
_entity.pdbx_description
1 polymer ?
#
loop_
_entity_poly.entity_id
_entity_poly.type
_entity_poly.pdbx_seq_one_letter_code
_entity_poly.pdbx_strand_id
1 'polypeptide(L)'
;MVGDKLKNYILLFLLFSNLIFSMTLSDVKGAENLKNYDLIKNIRIERIAEAEYYGSNSQIKRRGGIAYFKGETKPYKGVLISKDNGKILAIYFYENGKVEGNGFEYYSNGKLRCNSKIKNDMDIFNECYNENGSKKYTFKGNGGKEGIVIVYYEKSNNKSHISEVIQEYDFEKGEFDYIRNGKTTVYERNGSILGELNFNNGSLLGERQKLYKNGKVKYDFIGGTKDIKGLKAMRSYIEYYDNSDIMKYSCDEVSKDNWKCKEYSKDGSFKQEVDGRKYVSVNNNHHGNIWVNIFLGAWNILNP
;
A
#
# COMPACT_ATOMS: atom_id res chain seq x y z
N MET A 1 -30.53 53.71 39.33
CA MET A 1 -29.21 53.07 39.54
C MET A 1 -29.26 51.53 39.42
N VAL A 2 -29.97 50.96 38.43
CA VAL A 2 -30.03 49.48 38.24
C VAL A 2 -29.62 49.07 36.81
N GLY A 3 -29.67 49.98 35.83
CA GLY A 3 -29.35 49.67 34.42
C GLY A 3 -27.86 49.49 34.10
N ASP A 4 -26.97 50.25 34.74
CA ASP A 4 -25.53 50.22 34.38
C ASP A 4 -24.78 49.01 34.96
N LYS A 5 -25.22 48.49 36.11
CA LYS A 5 -24.64 47.26 36.68
C LYS A 5 -24.97 46.04 35.81
N LEU A 6 -26.17 45.96 35.24
CA LEU A 6 -26.61 44.83 34.41
C LEU A 6 -25.85 44.76 33.07
N LYS A 7 -25.53 45.90 32.46
CA LYS A 7 -24.69 45.97 31.24
C LYS A 7 -23.27 45.44 31.48
N ASN A 8 -22.66 45.77 32.61
CA ASN A 8 -21.31 45.27 32.94
C ASN A 8 -21.27 43.76 33.19
N TYR A 9 -22.33 43.16 33.76
CA TYR A 9 -22.42 41.70 33.91
C TYR A 9 -22.63 40.99 32.57
N ILE A 10 -23.42 41.55 31.64
CA ILE A 10 -23.61 40.99 30.30
C ILE A 10 -22.30 41.09 29.49
N LEU A 11 -21.55 42.19 29.62
CA LEU A 11 -20.24 42.35 28.98
C LEU A 11 -19.19 41.39 29.57
N LEU A 12 -19.18 41.15 30.89
CA LEU A 12 -18.30 40.16 31.53
C LEU A 12 -18.68 38.72 31.14
N PHE A 13 -19.96 38.41 30.98
CA PHE A 13 -20.43 37.09 30.56
C PHE A 13 -20.07 36.78 29.09
N LEU A 14 -20.10 37.80 28.21
CA LEU A 14 -19.61 37.71 26.82
C LEU A 14 -18.08 37.62 26.71
N LEU A 15 -17.34 38.16 27.69
CA LEU A 15 -15.88 38.01 27.76
C LEU A 15 -15.46 36.63 28.27
N PHE A 16 -16.25 35.98 29.13
CA PHE A 16 -15.99 34.62 29.60
C PHE A 16 -16.49 33.50 28.67
N SER A 17 -17.49 33.77 27.80
CA SER A 17 -18.01 32.75 26.86
C SER A 17 -17.05 32.39 25.73
N ASN A 18 -15.90 33.07 25.63
CA ASN A 18 -14.87 32.82 24.61
C ASN A 18 -13.59 32.18 25.15
N LEU A 19 -13.60 31.67 26.39
CA LEU A 19 -12.57 30.73 26.85
C LEU A 19 -12.84 29.36 26.20
N ILE A 20 -12.62 29.27 24.89
CA ILE A 20 -12.46 28.00 24.22
C ILE A 20 -11.14 27.45 24.78
N PHE A 21 -11.23 26.61 25.81
CA PHE A 21 -10.09 25.84 26.29
C PHE A 21 -9.54 25.07 25.10
N SER A 22 -8.46 25.57 24.52
CA SER A 22 -7.75 24.93 23.43
C SER A 22 -6.98 23.77 24.03
N MET A 23 -7.61 22.60 24.06
CA MET A 23 -6.95 21.35 24.40
C MET A 23 -5.85 21.05 23.36
N THR A 24 -4.83 20.33 23.78
CA THR A 24 -3.71 19.89 22.96
C THR A 24 -3.51 18.38 23.11
N LEU A 25 -2.72 17.77 22.22
CA LEU A 25 -2.44 16.33 22.35
C LEU A 25 -1.70 15.96 23.65
N SER A 26 -1.00 16.89 24.31
CA SER A 26 -0.44 16.62 25.64
C SER A 26 -1.48 16.37 26.72
N ASP A 27 -2.74 16.79 26.52
CA ASP A 27 -3.83 16.55 27.47
C ASP A 27 -4.41 15.14 27.34
N VAL A 28 -4.01 14.38 26.31
CA VAL A 28 -4.45 13.01 26.09
C VAL A 28 -3.64 12.04 26.95
N LYS A 29 -4.31 11.40 27.92
CA LYS A 29 -3.69 10.34 28.74
C LYS A 29 -3.06 9.26 27.86
N GLY A 30 -1.77 9.01 28.07
CA GLY A 30 -0.99 7.99 27.39
C GLY A 30 -0.18 8.52 26.20
N ALA A 31 -0.43 9.76 25.73
CA ALA A 31 0.30 10.35 24.61
C ALA A 31 1.78 10.60 24.94
N GLU A 32 2.11 10.82 26.21
CA GLU A 32 3.48 10.97 26.70
C GLU A 32 4.36 9.72 26.47
N ASN A 33 3.74 8.56 26.24
CA ASN A 33 4.45 7.30 25.96
C ASN A 33 4.77 7.10 24.47
N LEU A 34 4.32 8.02 23.60
CA LEU A 34 4.53 7.93 22.15
C LEU A 34 5.93 8.43 21.79
N LYS A 35 6.64 7.68 20.95
CA LYS A 35 8.03 8.01 20.58
C LYS A 35 8.17 9.37 19.88
N ASN A 36 7.12 9.82 19.19
CA ASN A 36 7.08 11.13 18.52
C ASN A 36 6.36 12.21 19.35
N TYR A 37 6.14 12.00 20.66
CA TYR A 37 5.39 12.91 21.53
C TYR A 37 5.83 14.37 21.41
N ASP A 38 7.14 14.64 21.43
CA ASP A 38 7.66 16.02 21.33
C ASP A 38 7.26 16.74 20.04
N LEU A 39 7.02 15.99 18.96
CA LEU A 39 6.57 16.54 17.68
C LEU A 39 5.07 16.84 17.65
N ILE A 40 4.27 16.13 18.45
CA ILE A 40 2.81 16.16 18.38
C ILE A 40 2.14 16.85 19.56
N LYS A 41 2.83 16.99 20.72
CA LYS A 41 2.23 17.46 21.98
C LYS A 41 1.50 18.80 21.89
N ASN A 42 1.98 19.71 21.05
CA ASN A 42 1.44 21.06 20.89
C ASN A 42 0.34 21.17 19.82
N ILE A 43 -0.06 20.06 19.17
CA ILE A 43 -1.15 20.08 18.21
C ILE A 43 -2.44 20.38 18.95
N ARG A 44 -3.11 21.48 18.58
CA ARG A 44 -4.40 21.91 19.14
C ARG A 44 -5.51 20.99 18.64
N ILE A 45 -6.40 20.62 19.54
CA ILE A 45 -7.52 19.72 19.28
C ILE A 45 -8.81 20.33 19.80
N GLU A 46 -9.84 20.37 18.97
CA GLU A 46 -11.15 20.93 19.35
C GLU A 46 -11.96 19.93 20.17
N ARG A 47 -11.80 18.63 19.88
CA ARG A 47 -12.56 17.55 20.49
C ARG A 47 -11.86 16.22 20.30
N ILE A 48 -11.98 15.32 21.26
CA ILE A 48 -11.52 13.94 21.17
C ILE A 48 -12.73 13.02 20.97
N ALA A 49 -12.58 12.06 20.06
CA ALA A 49 -13.38 10.85 20.01
C ALA A 49 -12.47 9.65 20.24
N GLU A 50 -12.94 8.67 20.99
CA GLU A 50 -12.20 7.43 21.24
C GLU A 50 -12.80 6.25 20.48
N ALA A 51 -11.93 5.31 20.10
CA ALA A 51 -12.32 4.03 19.56
C ALA A 51 -11.44 2.89 20.11
N GLU A 52 -11.99 1.69 20.14
CA GLU A 52 -11.23 0.46 20.34
C GLU A 52 -10.55 0.06 19.02
N TYR A 53 -9.23 -0.15 19.02
CA TYR A 53 -8.47 -0.37 17.78
C TYR A 53 -8.82 -1.70 17.10
N TYR A 54 -9.01 -2.78 17.86
CA TYR A 54 -9.41 -4.10 17.34
C TYR A 54 -10.91 -4.37 17.48
N GLY A 55 -11.71 -3.35 17.80
CA GLY A 55 -13.13 -3.50 18.14
C GLY A 55 -14.03 -2.61 17.29
N SER A 56 -15.34 -2.81 17.44
CA SER A 56 -16.36 -2.01 16.77
C SER A 56 -16.79 -0.77 17.57
N ASN A 57 -16.27 -0.63 18.79
CA ASN A 57 -16.67 0.45 19.68
C ASN A 57 -15.95 1.75 19.34
N SER A 58 -16.57 2.56 18.48
CA SER A 58 -16.12 3.92 18.17
C SER A 58 -17.16 4.95 18.61
N GLN A 59 -16.73 6.10 19.13
CA GLN A 59 -17.62 7.23 19.41
C GLN A 59 -18.06 7.98 18.14
N ILE A 60 -17.41 7.74 17.01
CA ILE A 60 -17.82 8.27 15.70
C ILE A 60 -18.55 7.21 14.89
N LYS A 61 -19.46 7.66 14.02
CA LYS A 61 -20.13 6.84 13.01
C LYS A 61 -20.06 7.52 11.65
N ARG A 62 -19.79 6.75 10.59
CA ARG A 62 -19.85 7.25 9.22
C ARG A 62 -21.25 7.08 8.64
N ARG A 63 -21.77 8.12 7.98
CA ARG A 63 -23.02 8.09 7.20
C ARG A 63 -22.76 8.77 5.87
N GLY A 64 -22.90 8.04 4.77
CA GLY A 64 -22.59 8.56 3.43
C GLY A 64 -21.14 9.05 3.29
N GLY A 65 -20.19 8.35 3.90
CA GLY A 65 -18.76 8.71 3.87
C GLY A 65 -18.34 9.84 4.81
N ILE A 66 -19.28 10.48 5.52
CA ILE A 66 -18.99 11.57 6.47
C ILE A 66 -19.07 11.03 7.91
N ALA A 67 -18.06 11.30 8.71
CA ALA A 67 -18.00 10.95 10.13
C ALA A 67 -18.76 11.96 10.99
N TYR A 68 -19.45 11.44 12.01
CA TYR A 68 -20.21 12.22 12.98
C TYR A 68 -19.99 11.62 14.36
N PHE A 69 -19.98 12.44 15.41
CA PHE A 69 -20.07 11.92 16.76
C PHE A 69 -21.43 11.23 16.96
N LYS A 70 -21.48 10.13 17.70
CA LYS A 70 -22.72 9.37 17.96
C LYS A 70 -23.79 10.30 18.56
N GLY A 71 -24.98 10.29 17.96
CA GLY A 71 -26.11 11.14 18.35
C GLY A 71 -26.14 12.52 17.66
N GLU A 72 -25.04 12.96 17.04
CA GLU A 72 -24.97 14.29 16.43
C GLU A 72 -25.27 14.27 14.94
N THR A 73 -25.60 15.44 14.40
CA THR A 73 -25.86 15.68 12.97
C THR A 73 -24.80 16.56 12.30
N LYS A 74 -23.99 17.30 13.09
CA LYS A 74 -22.89 18.10 12.56
C LYS A 74 -21.70 17.19 12.21
N PRO A 75 -21.09 17.32 11.01
CA PRO A 75 -19.89 16.57 10.66
C PRO A 75 -18.80 16.74 11.71
N TYR A 76 -18.13 15.63 12.03
CA TYR A 76 -17.14 15.58 13.08
C TYR A 76 -15.91 16.41 12.72
N LYS A 77 -15.46 17.24 13.66
CA LYS A 77 -14.21 17.99 13.59
C LYS A 77 -13.48 17.78 14.91
N GLY A 78 -12.24 17.31 14.85
CA GLY A 78 -11.51 16.89 16.04
C GLY A 78 -10.51 15.78 15.77
N VAL A 79 -10.16 15.02 16.80
CA VAL A 79 -9.20 13.91 16.73
C VAL A 79 -9.86 12.61 17.17
N LEU A 80 -9.69 11.57 16.36
CA LEU A 80 -9.98 10.20 16.73
C LEU A 80 -8.72 9.57 17.33
N ILE A 81 -8.85 9.02 18.53
CA ILE A 81 -7.79 8.30 19.24
C ILE A 81 -8.22 6.86 19.41
N SER A 82 -7.56 5.96 18.71
CA SER A 82 -7.83 4.53 18.81
C SER A 82 -6.88 3.89 19.80
N LYS A 83 -7.43 3.12 20.75
CA LYS A 83 -6.70 2.51 21.85
C LYS A 83 -6.92 0.99 21.89
N ASP A 84 -5.93 0.29 22.42
CA ASP A 84 -6.04 -1.10 22.86
C ASP A 84 -5.47 -1.22 24.28
N ASN A 85 -6.24 -1.78 25.21
CA ASN A 85 -5.85 -1.91 26.62
C ASN A 85 -5.27 -0.60 27.22
N GLY A 86 -5.86 0.54 26.86
CA GLY A 86 -5.45 1.88 27.32
C GLY A 86 -4.23 2.47 26.59
N LYS A 87 -3.58 1.73 25.70
CA LYS A 87 -2.44 2.19 24.90
C LYS A 87 -2.94 2.79 23.58
N ILE A 88 -2.39 3.93 23.19
CA ILE A 88 -2.75 4.59 21.92
C ILE A 88 -2.09 3.83 20.77
N LEU A 89 -2.90 3.38 19.81
CA LEU A 89 -2.46 2.68 18.59
C LEU A 89 -2.68 3.52 17.32
N ALA A 90 -3.61 4.47 17.32
CA ALA A 90 -3.74 5.41 16.21
C ALA A 90 -4.30 6.78 16.62
N ILE A 91 -3.90 7.81 15.88
CA ILE A 91 -4.37 9.20 15.99
C ILE A 91 -4.69 9.70 14.57
N TYR A 92 -5.95 10.07 14.35
CA TYR A 92 -6.44 10.60 13.07
C TYR A 92 -7.20 11.91 13.27
N PHE A 93 -6.92 12.92 12.46
CA PHE A 93 -7.55 14.23 12.56
C PHE A 93 -8.67 14.36 11.53
N TYR A 94 -9.79 14.92 11.96
CA TYR A 94 -10.98 15.07 11.17
C TYR A 94 -11.33 16.53 10.95
N GLU A 95 -11.62 16.87 9.71
CA GLU A 95 -12.18 18.14 9.28
C GLU A 95 -13.44 17.87 8.45
N ASN A 96 -14.57 18.53 8.77
CA ASN A 96 -15.84 18.33 8.08
C ASN A 96 -16.27 16.85 7.91
N GLY A 97 -15.96 16.02 8.93
CA GLY A 97 -16.27 14.60 8.97
C GLY A 97 -15.40 13.72 8.08
N LYS A 98 -14.30 14.23 7.54
CA LYS A 98 -13.30 13.43 6.79
C LYS A 98 -11.94 13.53 7.44
N VAL A 99 -11.12 12.49 7.29
CA VAL A 99 -9.73 12.51 7.73
C VAL A 99 -8.95 13.51 6.88
N GLU A 100 -8.26 14.43 7.53
CA GLU A 100 -7.55 15.56 6.90
C GLU A 100 -6.29 15.90 7.71
N GLY A 101 -5.16 16.03 7.02
CA GLY A 101 -3.87 16.37 7.62
C GLY A 101 -3.03 15.13 7.92
N ASN A 102 -2.31 15.16 9.06
CA ASN A 102 -1.42 14.06 9.43
C ASN A 102 -2.22 12.89 10.02
N GLY A 103 -1.68 11.67 9.95
CA GLY A 103 -2.19 10.50 10.67
C GLY A 103 -1.01 9.75 11.29
N PHE A 104 -1.22 9.15 12.46
CA PHE A 104 -0.17 8.43 13.16
C PHE A 104 -0.68 7.08 13.65
N GLU A 105 0.05 6.02 13.36
CA GLU A 105 -0.18 4.69 13.93
C GLU A 105 1.02 4.25 14.74
N TYR A 106 0.78 3.42 15.75
CA TYR A 106 1.78 3.00 16.72
C TYR A 106 1.71 1.50 17.00
N TYR A 107 2.87 0.94 17.31
CA TYR A 107 2.96 -0.35 17.99
C TYR A 107 2.55 -0.19 19.46
N SER A 108 2.20 -1.29 20.11
CA SER A 108 1.80 -1.31 21.54
C SER A 108 2.91 -0.91 22.52
N ASN A 109 4.13 -0.68 22.04
CA ASN A 109 5.26 -0.14 22.79
C ASN A 109 5.45 1.38 22.57
N GLY A 110 4.53 2.06 21.88
CA GLY A 110 4.57 3.50 21.59
C GLY A 110 5.50 3.90 20.44
N LYS A 111 6.20 2.94 19.79
CA LYS A 111 6.97 3.24 18.58
C LYS A 111 6.03 3.51 17.41
N LEU A 112 6.40 4.49 16.59
CA LEU A 112 5.68 4.83 15.37
C LEU A 112 5.67 3.65 14.39
N ARG A 113 4.49 3.22 13.99
CA ARG A 113 4.22 2.21 12.95
C ARG A 113 4.03 2.86 11.60
N CYS A 114 3.21 3.91 11.50
CA CYS A 114 2.96 4.63 10.25
C CYS A 114 2.80 6.13 10.49
N ASN A 115 3.32 6.93 9.56
CA ASN A 115 3.07 8.36 9.46
C ASN A 115 2.41 8.64 8.11
N SER A 116 1.24 9.26 8.16
CA SER A 116 0.36 9.44 7.01
C SER A 116 0.10 10.92 6.76
N LYS A 117 -0.08 11.29 5.50
CA LYS A 117 -0.70 12.56 5.10
C LYS A 117 -1.93 12.24 4.29
N ILE A 118 -3.07 12.75 4.73
CA ILE A 118 -4.39 12.36 4.27
C ILE A 118 -5.17 13.63 3.91
N LYS A 119 -5.93 13.58 2.83
CA LYS A 119 -6.82 14.66 2.42
C LYS A 119 -8.15 14.09 1.98
N ASN A 120 -9.24 14.53 2.59
CA ASN A 120 -10.58 14.04 2.30
C ASN A 120 -10.71 12.50 2.28
N ASP A 121 -10.18 11.81 3.30
CA ASP A 121 -10.15 10.34 3.35
C ASP A 121 -9.40 9.69 2.17
N MET A 122 -8.33 10.32 1.70
CA MET A 122 -7.43 9.75 0.70
C MET A 122 -5.99 9.98 1.11
N ASP A 123 -5.18 8.93 1.08
CA ASP A 123 -3.76 9.07 1.33
C ASP A 123 -3.11 9.90 0.22
N ILE A 124 -2.29 10.85 0.63
CA ILE A 124 -1.32 11.55 -0.22
C ILE A 124 0.04 10.88 -0.07
N PHE A 125 0.38 10.46 1.14
CA PHE A 125 1.65 9.88 1.49
C PHE A 125 1.54 8.99 2.72
N ASN A 126 2.23 7.86 2.71
CA ASN A 126 2.50 7.07 3.91
C ASN A 126 3.97 6.71 4.00
N GLU A 127 4.48 6.68 5.23
CA GLU A 127 5.75 6.06 5.56
C GLU A 127 5.55 5.16 6.77
N CYS A 128 5.72 3.85 6.56
CA CYS A 128 5.48 2.83 7.56
C CYS A 128 6.75 2.05 7.88
N TYR A 129 6.86 1.59 9.12
CA TYR A 129 8.03 0.95 9.68
C TYR A 129 7.66 -0.38 10.33
N ASN A 130 8.60 -1.32 10.34
CA ASN A 130 8.55 -2.53 11.16
C ASN A 130 8.82 -2.17 12.62
N GLU A 131 8.51 -3.06 13.57
CA GLU A 131 8.68 -2.80 15.01
C GLU A 131 10.15 -2.56 15.42
N ASN A 132 11.09 -3.13 14.65
CA ASN A 132 12.53 -2.89 14.79
C ASN A 132 12.97 -1.50 14.27
N GLY A 133 12.07 -0.72 13.67
CA GLY A 133 12.33 0.62 13.13
C GLY A 133 12.79 0.66 11.68
N SER A 134 13.04 -0.49 11.04
CA SER A 134 13.34 -0.55 9.60
C SER A 134 12.12 -0.12 8.78
N LYS A 135 12.35 0.54 7.65
CA LYS A 135 11.27 0.93 6.74
C LYS A 135 10.56 -0.31 6.21
N LYS A 136 9.23 -0.31 6.27
CA LYS A 136 8.37 -1.41 5.77
C LYS A 136 7.89 -1.09 4.36
N TYR A 137 7.21 0.05 4.20
CA TYR A 137 6.79 0.54 2.91
C TYR A 137 6.57 2.06 2.93
N THR A 138 6.53 2.66 1.75
CA THR A 138 6.04 4.02 1.53
C THR A 138 4.98 4.04 0.44
N PHE A 139 3.99 4.90 0.58
CA PHE A 139 3.04 5.23 -0.48
C PHE A 139 3.17 6.69 -0.88
N LYS A 140 3.02 7.00 -2.16
CA LYS A 140 2.91 8.37 -2.68
C LYS A 140 1.79 8.42 -3.73
N GLY A 141 0.73 9.14 -3.42
CA GLY A 141 -0.39 9.38 -4.34
C GLY A 141 -0.05 10.37 -5.45
N ASN A 142 -0.76 10.27 -6.57
CA ASN A 142 -0.62 11.16 -7.73
C ASN A 142 -1.66 12.31 -7.76
N GLY A 143 -2.43 12.49 -6.68
CA GLY A 143 -3.52 13.46 -6.59
C GLY A 143 -4.92 12.87 -6.82
N GLY A 144 -5.01 11.57 -7.12
CA GLY A 144 -6.25 10.79 -7.17
C GLY A 144 -6.17 9.53 -6.31
N LYS A 145 -6.84 8.46 -6.75
CA LYS A 145 -6.77 7.13 -6.11
C LYS A 145 -5.51 6.36 -6.48
N GLU A 146 -4.77 6.81 -7.47
CA GLU A 146 -3.58 6.13 -7.95
C GLU A 146 -2.32 6.60 -7.22
N GLY A 147 -1.33 5.73 -7.14
CA GLY A 147 -0.05 6.08 -6.56
C GLY A 147 1.00 5.00 -6.73
N ILE A 148 2.13 5.20 -6.06
CA ILE A 148 3.26 4.29 -6.07
C ILE A 148 3.50 3.79 -4.64
N VAL A 149 3.51 2.47 -4.48
CA VAL A 149 3.98 1.80 -3.26
C VAL A 149 5.40 1.31 -3.47
N ILE A 150 6.29 1.62 -2.52
CA ILE A 150 7.63 1.05 -2.44
C ILE A 150 7.70 0.21 -1.18
N VAL A 151 7.96 -1.09 -1.33
CA VAL A 151 8.13 -2.03 -0.21
C VAL A 151 9.60 -2.35 -0.05
N TYR A 152 10.04 -2.50 1.19
CA TYR A 152 11.43 -2.75 1.55
C TYR A 152 11.60 -4.13 2.16
N TYR A 153 12.79 -4.71 1.98
CA TYR A 153 13.15 -5.91 2.73
C TYR A 153 13.31 -5.58 4.21
N GLU A 154 12.74 -6.40 5.08
CA GLU A 154 12.89 -6.24 6.52
C GLU A 154 14.37 -6.20 6.93
N LYS A 155 14.71 -5.33 7.90
CA LYS A 155 16.07 -5.13 8.42
C LYS A 155 17.07 -4.65 7.34
N SER A 156 16.58 -4.15 6.21
CA SER A 156 17.37 -3.57 5.13
C SER A 156 16.73 -2.28 4.65
N ASN A 157 17.52 -1.44 3.99
CA ASN A 157 17.02 -0.28 3.23
C ASN A 157 16.83 -0.61 1.74
N ASN A 158 17.08 -1.86 1.34
CA ASN A 158 16.91 -2.31 -0.05
C ASN A 158 15.43 -2.50 -0.35
N LYS A 159 15.01 -2.02 -1.52
CA LYS A 159 13.66 -2.21 -2.03
C LYS A 159 13.45 -3.68 -2.36
N SER A 160 12.31 -4.21 -1.95
CA SER A 160 11.79 -5.52 -2.36
C SER A 160 11.04 -5.37 -3.68
N HIS A 161 10.13 -4.39 -3.75
CA HIS A 161 9.43 -4.08 -5.00
C HIS A 161 8.88 -2.65 -5.01
N ILE A 162 8.60 -2.16 -6.22
CA ILE A 162 7.90 -0.91 -6.48
C ILE A 162 6.65 -1.26 -7.29
N SER A 163 5.48 -0.81 -6.86
CA SER A 163 4.21 -1.07 -7.55
C SER A 163 3.46 0.22 -7.85
N GLU A 164 2.96 0.34 -9.06
CA GLU A 164 1.83 1.21 -9.39
C GLU A 164 0.55 0.58 -8.80
N VAL A 165 -0.25 1.38 -8.09
CA VAL A 165 -1.43 0.90 -7.36
C VAL A 165 -2.60 1.86 -7.48
N ILE A 166 -3.80 1.32 -7.23
CA ILE A 166 -5.00 2.07 -6.88
C ILE A 166 -5.29 1.82 -5.39
N GLN A 167 -5.56 2.88 -4.64
CA GLN A 167 -5.97 2.79 -3.24
C GLN A 167 -7.50 2.63 -3.14
N GLU A 168 -7.92 1.70 -2.32
CA GLU A 168 -9.32 1.51 -1.93
C GLU A 168 -9.42 1.55 -0.41
N TYR A 169 -10.38 2.30 0.11
CA TYR A 169 -10.57 2.41 1.56
C TYR A 169 -11.38 1.20 2.03
N ASP A 170 -10.79 0.39 2.91
CA ASP A 170 -11.49 -0.69 3.60
C ASP A 170 -12.16 -0.13 4.84
N PHE A 171 -13.49 0.02 4.79
CA PHE A 171 -14.28 0.55 5.90
C PHE A 171 -14.33 -0.40 7.12
N GLU A 172 -14.10 -1.70 6.93
CA GLU A 172 -14.12 -2.67 8.02
C GLU A 172 -12.81 -2.65 8.80
N LYS A 173 -11.67 -2.55 8.10
CA LYS A 173 -10.34 -2.45 8.72
C LYS A 173 -9.97 -1.02 9.12
N GLY A 174 -10.62 -0.03 8.52
CA GLY A 174 -10.28 1.39 8.70
C GLY A 174 -8.93 1.79 8.09
N GLU A 175 -8.38 0.99 7.18
CA GLU A 175 -7.10 1.19 6.50
C GLU A 175 -7.31 1.21 4.97
N PHE A 176 -6.32 1.69 4.22
CA PHE A 176 -6.34 1.60 2.75
C PHE A 176 -5.70 0.31 2.27
N ASP A 177 -6.39 -0.39 1.37
CA ASP A 177 -5.81 -1.46 0.57
C ASP A 177 -5.21 -0.87 -0.72
N TYR A 178 -3.99 -1.30 -1.07
CA TYR A 178 -3.32 -0.90 -2.30
C TYR A 178 -3.37 -2.02 -3.33
N ILE A 179 -4.25 -1.88 -4.32
CA ILE A 179 -4.45 -2.85 -5.38
C ILE A 179 -3.46 -2.57 -6.50
N ARG A 180 -2.62 -3.53 -6.85
CA ARG A 180 -1.65 -3.38 -7.96
C ARG A 180 -2.38 -3.12 -9.28
N ASN A 181 -2.06 -2.00 -9.93
CA ASN A 181 -2.67 -1.60 -11.19
C ASN A 181 -1.65 -0.80 -11.99
N GLY A 182 -1.08 -1.43 -13.01
CA GLY A 182 0.10 -0.97 -13.73
C GLY A 182 1.31 -1.85 -13.42
N LYS A 183 2.50 -1.28 -13.52
CA LYS A 183 3.76 -2.00 -13.40
C LYS A 183 4.17 -2.22 -11.95
N THR A 184 4.65 -3.42 -11.67
CA THR A 184 5.38 -3.80 -10.46
C THR A 184 6.77 -4.29 -10.82
N THR A 185 7.80 -3.59 -10.36
CA THR A 185 9.20 -4.03 -10.48
C THR A 185 9.62 -4.74 -9.19
N VAL A 186 10.05 -6.00 -9.32
CA VAL A 186 10.51 -6.86 -8.23
C VAL A 186 12.02 -6.93 -8.24
N TYR A 187 12.64 -6.70 -7.08
CA TYR A 187 14.08 -6.72 -6.89
C TYR A 187 14.49 -7.91 -6.03
N GLU A 188 15.66 -8.48 -6.29
CA GLU A 188 16.35 -9.34 -5.34
C GLU A 188 17.00 -8.52 -4.22
N ARG A 189 17.44 -9.17 -3.14
CA ARG A 189 18.12 -8.51 -2.00
C ARG A 189 19.41 -7.78 -2.40
N ASN A 190 20.08 -8.22 -3.47
CA ASN A 190 21.27 -7.57 -4.03
C ASN A 190 20.94 -6.31 -4.86
N GLY A 191 19.64 -5.99 -5.05
CA GLY A 191 19.17 -4.84 -5.83
C GLY A 191 18.99 -5.10 -7.32
N SER A 192 19.32 -6.30 -7.82
CA SER A 192 19.06 -6.68 -9.21
C SER A 192 17.57 -6.90 -9.45
N ILE A 193 17.11 -6.62 -10.67
CA ILE A 193 15.70 -6.85 -11.04
C ILE A 193 15.49 -8.34 -11.25
N LEU A 194 14.47 -8.89 -10.59
CA LEU A 194 14.00 -10.27 -10.77
C LEU A 194 12.87 -10.32 -11.81
N GLY A 195 12.00 -9.31 -11.81
CA GLY A 195 10.84 -9.26 -12.71
C GLY A 195 10.23 -7.87 -12.85
N GLU A 196 9.65 -7.61 -14.02
CA GLU A 196 8.70 -6.53 -14.26
C GLU A 196 7.35 -7.16 -14.56
N LEU A 197 6.42 -7.03 -13.63
CA LEU A 197 5.12 -7.64 -13.70
C LEU A 197 4.04 -6.58 -13.90
N ASN A 198 3.18 -6.71 -14.89
CA ASN A 198 2.09 -5.78 -15.14
C ASN A 198 0.78 -6.37 -14.61
N PHE A 199 0.04 -5.54 -13.87
CA PHE A 199 -1.25 -5.88 -13.28
C PHE A 199 -2.33 -4.97 -13.83
N ASN A 200 -3.54 -5.50 -13.97
CA ASN A 200 -4.76 -4.75 -14.20
C ASN A 200 -5.74 -5.10 -13.09
N ASN A 201 -6.01 -4.13 -12.21
CA ASN A 201 -6.83 -4.28 -11.01
C ASN A 201 -6.53 -5.57 -10.22
N GLY A 202 -5.26 -5.76 -9.87
CA GLY A 202 -4.75 -6.91 -9.13
C GLY A 202 -4.53 -8.18 -9.96
N SER A 203 -4.80 -8.17 -11.27
CA SER A 203 -4.72 -9.34 -12.13
C SER A 203 -3.56 -9.30 -13.13
N LEU A 204 -2.81 -10.40 -13.26
CA LEU A 204 -1.80 -10.60 -14.32
C LEU A 204 -2.40 -11.10 -15.65
N LEU A 205 -3.70 -11.44 -15.65
CA LEU A 205 -4.34 -12.15 -16.75
C LEU A 205 -4.39 -11.28 -18.01
N GLY A 206 -3.76 -11.74 -19.08
CA GLY A 206 -3.69 -11.01 -20.35
C GLY A 206 -2.64 -9.90 -20.37
N GLU A 207 -1.94 -9.66 -19.26
CA GLU A 207 -0.92 -8.61 -19.15
C GLU A 207 0.47 -9.18 -19.49
N ARG A 208 1.31 -8.37 -20.15
CA ARG A 208 2.68 -8.77 -20.52
C ARG A 208 3.62 -8.72 -19.32
N GLN A 209 4.48 -9.72 -19.16
CA GLN A 209 5.34 -9.92 -18.00
C GLN A 209 6.77 -10.13 -18.49
N LYS A 210 7.75 -9.63 -17.73
CA LYS A 210 9.17 -9.89 -18.00
C LYS A 210 9.85 -10.42 -16.75
N LEU A 211 10.67 -11.45 -16.93
CA LEU A 211 11.51 -12.02 -15.87
C LEU A 211 12.96 -11.94 -16.28
N TYR A 212 13.82 -11.70 -15.30
CA TYR A 212 15.22 -11.36 -15.52
C TYR A 212 16.13 -12.41 -14.90
N LYS A 213 17.29 -12.60 -15.53
CA LYS A 213 18.40 -13.40 -15.01
C LYS A 213 19.68 -12.65 -15.31
N ASN A 214 20.50 -12.39 -14.29
CA ASN A 214 21.77 -11.65 -14.39
C ASN A 214 21.62 -10.30 -15.12
N GLY A 215 20.54 -9.56 -14.83
CA GLY A 215 20.28 -8.23 -15.40
C GLY A 215 19.79 -8.20 -16.85
N LYS A 216 19.59 -9.37 -17.49
CA LYS A 216 19.01 -9.49 -18.84
C LYS A 216 17.64 -10.16 -18.79
N VAL A 217 16.76 -9.82 -19.72
CA VAL A 217 15.46 -10.48 -19.86
C VAL A 217 15.71 -11.94 -20.18
N LYS A 218 15.21 -12.83 -19.34
CA LYS A 218 15.25 -14.27 -19.59
C LYS A 218 13.95 -14.73 -20.22
N TYR A 219 12.82 -14.17 -19.79
CA TYR A 219 11.51 -14.50 -20.29
C TYR A 219 10.64 -13.27 -20.50
N ASP A 220 9.87 -13.27 -21.59
CA ASP A 220 8.87 -12.26 -21.92
C ASP A 220 7.60 -12.96 -22.43
N PHE A 221 6.47 -12.80 -21.73
CA PHE A 221 5.26 -13.59 -21.99
C PHE A 221 4.01 -12.84 -21.57
N ILE A 222 2.83 -13.31 -22.01
CA ILE A 222 1.55 -12.78 -21.55
C ILE A 222 0.99 -13.70 -20.46
N GLY A 223 0.55 -13.12 -19.34
CA GLY A 223 0.06 -13.84 -18.16
C GLY A 223 -1.23 -14.60 -18.42
N GLY A 224 -1.21 -15.90 -18.15
CA GLY A 224 -2.29 -16.87 -18.33
C GLY A 224 -3.24 -17.02 -17.15
N THR A 225 -2.93 -16.38 -16.02
CA THR A 225 -3.65 -16.49 -14.75
C THR A 225 -3.81 -15.14 -14.08
N LYS A 226 -4.80 -15.04 -13.19
CA LYS A 226 -5.02 -13.80 -12.42
C LYS A 226 -3.93 -13.55 -11.39
N ASP A 227 -3.54 -14.61 -10.71
CA ASP A 227 -2.54 -14.58 -9.65
C ASP A 227 -1.21 -15.12 -10.19
N ILE A 228 -0.13 -14.57 -9.65
CA ILE A 228 1.23 -15.04 -9.85
C ILE A 228 1.28 -16.51 -9.40
N LYS A 229 0.76 -16.98 -8.25
CA LYS A 229 0.95 -18.38 -7.76
C LYS A 229 0.73 -19.51 -8.80
N GLY A 230 -0.18 -19.32 -9.75
CA GLY A 230 -0.48 -20.26 -10.84
C GLY A 230 0.09 -19.90 -12.21
N LEU A 231 1.10 -19.03 -12.26
CA LEU A 231 1.54 -18.34 -13.47
C LEU A 231 1.81 -19.30 -14.62
N LYS A 232 1.08 -19.04 -15.68
CA LYS A 232 1.14 -19.72 -16.96
C LYS A 232 1.32 -18.65 -18.03
N ALA A 233 1.92 -18.98 -19.16
CA ALA A 233 1.85 -18.12 -20.34
C ALA A 233 0.53 -18.35 -21.10
N MET A 234 0.00 -17.31 -21.73
CA MET A 234 -1.03 -17.41 -22.77
C MET A 234 -0.57 -16.60 -23.98
N ARG A 235 -1.11 -16.85 -25.17
CA ARG A 235 -0.90 -16.06 -26.40
C ARG A 235 0.55 -15.98 -26.92
N SER A 236 1.49 -15.47 -26.13
CA SER A 236 2.90 -15.23 -26.48
C SER A 236 3.82 -15.66 -25.35
N TYR A 237 4.92 -16.32 -25.70
CA TYR A 237 6.03 -16.67 -24.82
C TYR A 237 7.35 -16.57 -25.57
N ILE A 238 8.31 -15.84 -25.01
CA ILE A 238 9.65 -15.67 -25.55
C ILE A 238 10.66 -16.04 -24.47
N GLU A 239 11.60 -16.91 -24.81
CA GLU A 239 12.78 -17.20 -24.00
C GLU A 239 14.02 -16.64 -24.69
N TYR A 240 14.89 -15.99 -23.93
CA TYR A 240 16.19 -15.50 -24.39
C TYR A 240 17.33 -16.42 -23.94
N TYR A 241 18.43 -16.42 -24.68
CA TYR A 241 19.66 -17.02 -24.20
C TYR A 241 20.16 -16.31 -22.94
N ASP A 242 20.80 -17.07 -22.04
CA ASP A 242 21.33 -16.52 -20.80
C ASP A 242 22.33 -15.38 -21.10
N ASN A 243 22.18 -14.27 -20.38
CA ASN A 243 23.02 -13.06 -20.51
C ASN A 243 23.02 -12.46 -21.93
N SER A 244 21.96 -12.65 -22.73
CA SER A 244 21.87 -12.19 -24.12
C SER A 244 20.51 -11.55 -24.40
N ASP A 245 20.47 -10.67 -25.41
CA ASP A 245 19.23 -10.13 -25.96
C ASP A 245 18.74 -10.97 -27.16
N ILE A 246 19.40 -12.10 -27.46
CA ILE A 246 19.08 -13.00 -28.55
C ILE A 246 18.00 -13.98 -28.09
N MET A 247 16.90 -14.04 -28.85
CA MET A 247 15.84 -15.00 -28.64
C MET A 247 16.38 -16.43 -28.82
N LYS A 248 15.96 -17.33 -27.94
CA LYS A 248 16.16 -18.77 -28.08
C LYS A 248 14.90 -19.42 -28.63
N TYR A 249 13.75 -19.03 -28.07
CA TYR A 249 12.43 -19.43 -28.55
C TYR A 249 11.50 -18.23 -28.61
N SER A 250 10.66 -18.19 -29.65
CA SER A 250 9.50 -17.30 -29.73
C SER A 250 8.29 -18.15 -30.09
N CYS A 251 7.30 -18.16 -29.22
CA CYS A 251 6.18 -19.09 -29.24
C CYS A 251 4.85 -18.34 -29.22
N ASP A 252 3.94 -18.78 -30.09
CA ASP A 252 2.56 -18.28 -30.16
C ASP A 252 1.57 -19.40 -29.85
N GLU A 253 0.52 -19.07 -29.09
CA GLU A 253 -0.58 -19.98 -28.78
C GLU A 253 -1.56 -19.99 -29.97
N VAL A 254 -1.57 -21.10 -30.72
CA VAL A 254 -2.41 -21.25 -31.92
C VAL A 254 -3.82 -21.74 -31.61
N SER A 255 -3.98 -22.46 -30.51
CA SER A 255 -5.25 -22.83 -29.88
C SER A 255 -4.97 -23.08 -28.41
N LYS A 256 -6.02 -23.14 -27.56
CA LYS A 256 -5.85 -23.28 -26.11
C LYS A 256 -4.86 -24.40 -25.77
N ASP A 257 -3.78 -24.05 -25.09
CA ASP A 257 -2.69 -24.95 -24.67
C ASP A 257 -1.89 -25.62 -25.80
N ASN A 258 -2.06 -25.17 -27.04
CA ASN A 258 -1.33 -25.63 -28.20
C ASN A 258 -0.46 -24.51 -28.76
N TRP A 259 0.83 -24.78 -28.83
CA TRP A 259 1.84 -23.76 -29.09
C TRP A 259 2.69 -24.12 -30.29
N LYS A 260 3.06 -23.12 -31.08
CA LYS A 260 4.05 -23.22 -32.15
C LYS A 260 5.19 -22.27 -31.85
N CYS A 261 6.42 -22.77 -31.94
CA CYS A 261 7.60 -21.98 -31.60
C CYS A 261 8.57 -21.92 -32.77
N LYS A 262 9.23 -20.77 -32.92
CA LYS A 262 10.44 -20.59 -33.73
C LYS A 262 11.64 -20.72 -32.81
N GLU A 263 12.57 -21.59 -33.16
CA GLU A 263 13.87 -21.73 -32.50
C GLU A 263 14.93 -20.93 -33.26
N TYR A 264 15.82 -20.28 -32.51
CA TYR A 264 16.90 -19.48 -33.07
C TYR A 264 18.26 -19.97 -32.55
N SER A 265 19.32 -19.68 -33.31
CA SER A 265 20.72 -19.93 -32.95
C SER A 265 21.27 -18.82 -32.05
N LYS A 266 22.45 -19.06 -31.44
CA LYS A 266 23.13 -18.06 -30.60
C LYS A 266 23.60 -16.81 -31.37
N ASP A 267 23.64 -16.85 -32.69
CA ASP A 267 23.90 -15.69 -33.56
C ASP A 267 22.60 -14.94 -33.96
N GLY A 268 21.44 -15.44 -33.52
CA GLY A 268 20.12 -14.89 -33.84
C GLY A 268 19.50 -15.40 -35.13
N SER A 269 20.17 -16.29 -35.87
CA SER A 269 19.60 -16.88 -37.09
C SER A 269 18.45 -17.84 -36.77
N PHE A 270 17.42 -17.84 -37.61
CA PHE A 270 16.31 -18.79 -37.51
C PHE A 270 16.81 -20.22 -37.79
N LYS A 271 16.45 -21.17 -36.92
CA LYS A 271 16.81 -22.58 -37.08
C LYS A 271 15.68 -23.40 -37.68
N GLN A 272 14.52 -23.40 -37.02
CA GLN A 272 13.41 -24.27 -37.34
C GLN A 272 12.13 -23.88 -36.60
N GLU A 273 11.00 -24.43 -37.05
CA GLU A 273 9.75 -24.45 -36.29
C GLU A 273 9.66 -25.74 -35.45
N VAL A 274 9.19 -25.63 -34.22
CA VAL A 274 9.04 -26.76 -33.28
C VAL A 274 7.66 -26.76 -32.61
N ASP A 275 7.18 -27.94 -32.19
CA ASP A 275 5.99 -28.06 -31.34
C ASP A 275 6.29 -27.41 -29.98
N GLY A 276 5.55 -26.35 -29.67
CA GLY A 276 5.74 -25.52 -28.50
C GLY A 276 5.26 -26.16 -27.20
N ARG A 277 4.51 -27.28 -27.24
CA ARG A 277 3.99 -27.93 -26.02
C ARG A 277 5.10 -28.33 -25.06
N LYS A 278 6.28 -28.70 -25.54
CA LYS A 278 7.44 -29.04 -24.69
C LYS A 278 8.14 -27.82 -24.07
N TYR A 279 7.90 -26.63 -24.61
CA TYR A 279 8.65 -25.42 -24.26
C TYR A 279 7.81 -24.39 -23.51
N VAL A 280 6.49 -24.37 -23.73
CA VAL A 280 5.57 -23.43 -23.06
C VAL A 280 4.77 -24.10 -21.95
N SER A 281 4.54 -25.43 -22.02
CA SER A 281 3.84 -26.11 -20.93
C SER A 281 4.72 -26.17 -19.68
N VAL A 282 4.18 -25.58 -18.61
CA VAL A 282 4.77 -25.47 -17.27
C VAL A 282 4.66 -26.82 -16.53
N ASN A 283 5.04 -27.93 -17.19
CA ASN A 283 5.09 -29.25 -16.59
C ASN A 283 6.56 -29.69 -16.47
N ASN A 284 7.19 -29.27 -15.37
CA ASN A 284 8.32 -29.87 -14.62
C ASN A 284 9.56 -30.47 -15.33
N ASN A 285 9.61 -30.63 -16.65
CA ASN A 285 10.55 -31.56 -17.29
C ASN A 285 11.40 -30.96 -18.41
N HIS A 286 11.17 -29.72 -18.87
CA HIS A 286 12.05 -29.10 -19.89
C HIS A 286 12.79 -27.84 -19.42
N HIS A 287 12.19 -27.03 -18.57
CA HIS A 287 12.85 -25.84 -18.00
C HIS A 287 13.45 -26.07 -16.60
N GLY A 288 13.14 -27.20 -15.96
CA GLY A 288 13.61 -27.52 -14.62
C GLY A 288 13.36 -26.39 -13.60
N ASN A 289 14.08 -26.46 -12.48
CA ASN A 289 13.91 -25.57 -11.34
C ASN A 289 13.96 -24.06 -11.66
N ILE A 290 14.51 -23.58 -12.78
CA ILE A 290 14.84 -22.15 -12.94
C ILE A 290 13.64 -21.23 -13.18
N TRP A 291 12.72 -21.60 -14.09
CA TRP A 291 11.48 -20.83 -14.31
C TRP A 291 10.67 -20.77 -13.02
N VAL A 292 10.49 -21.95 -12.41
CA VAL A 292 9.79 -22.12 -11.12
C VAL A 292 10.49 -21.33 -10.00
N ASN A 293 11.83 -21.30 -9.95
CA ASN A 293 12.58 -20.58 -8.92
C ASN A 293 12.47 -19.06 -9.05
N ILE A 294 12.62 -18.51 -10.27
CA ILE A 294 12.47 -17.06 -10.50
C ILE A 294 11.05 -16.64 -10.14
N PHE A 295 10.09 -17.45 -10.58
CA PHE A 295 8.69 -17.25 -10.33
C PHE A 295 8.33 -17.30 -8.82
N LEU A 296 8.71 -18.37 -8.13
CA LEU A 296 8.51 -18.54 -6.69
C LEU A 296 9.27 -17.48 -5.90
N GLY A 297 10.44 -17.08 -6.38
CA GLY A 297 11.20 -15.95 -5.84
C GLY A 297 10.37 -14.67 -5.88
N ALA A 298 9.81 -14.32 -7.04
CA ALA A 298 8.95 -13.15 -7.17
C ALA A 298 7.68 -13.25 -6.31
N TRP A 299 7.03 -14.42 -6.26
CA TRP A 299 5.87 -14.68 -5.40
C TRP A 299 6.18 -14.44 -3.92
N ASN A 300 7.27 -15.01 -3.42
CA ASN A 300 7.70 -14.91 -2.02
C ASN A 300 8.09 -13.46 -1.67
N ILE A 301 8.61 -12.69 -2.62
CA ILE A 301 8.96 -11.27 -2.41
C ILE A 301 7.71 -10.39 -2.36
N LEU A 302 6.69 -10.70 -3.16
CA LEU A 302 5.43 -9.96 -3.22
C LEU A 302 4.45 -10.32 -2.10
N ASN A 303 4.62 -11.48 -1.48
CA ASN A 303 3.80 -12.00 -0.38
C ASN A 303 4.72 -12.51 0.74
N PRO A 304 5.40 -11.60 1.45
CA PRO A 304 6.31 -11.92 2.55
C PRO A 304 5.58 -12.45 3.79
#